data_AF-A0A1R4J0Y3-F1
#
_entry.id   AF-A0A1R4J0Y3-F1
#
_cell.length_a   1.000
_cell.length_b   1.000
_cell.length_c   1.000
_cell.angle_alpha   90.00
_cell.angle_beta   90.00
_cell.angle_gamma   90.00
#
_symmetry.space_group_name_H-M   'P 1'
#
loop_
_entity.id
_entity.type
_entity.pdbx_description
1 polymer ?
#
loop_
_entity_poly.entity_id
_entity_poly.type
_entity_poly.pdbx_seq_one_letter_code
_entity_poly.pdbx_strand_id
1 'polypeptide(L)'
;MITNAYFDKHIYKIDEVIVKPFEASKPLIFHNPNCGTSRNTLAIMKASGEQPDIVEYLKTPPTRDYLVELLTKMAIPPRELLRSKEPICKELGLDNASVSDDQLIDAMIAHPILINRPIVVTDKGAALCRPSERVFDLLNTPVSSFTKEDGEVIHYGQP
;
A
#
# COMPACT_ATOMS: atom_id res chain seq x y z
N MET A 1 -15.72 -18.29 32.37
CA MET A 1 -14.89 -18.60 31.19
C MET A 1 -15.63 -18.08 29.97
N ILE A 2 -15.29 -16.88 29.49
CA ILE A 2 -15.94 -16.31 28.31
C ILE A 2 -15.11 -16.77 27.11
N THR A 3 -15.70 -17.64 26.29
CA THR A 3 -15.07 -18.22 25.10
C THR A 3 -14.96 -17.16 24.01
N ASN A 4 -13.72 -16.94 23.59
CA ASN A 4 -13.25 -15.88 22.72
C ASN A 4 -13.64 -16.14 21.24
N ALA A 5 -14.92 -15.96 20.90
CA ALA A 5 -15.46 -16.23 19.55
C ALA A 5 -15.60 -14.98 18.67
N TYR A 6 -14.72 -13.98 18.83
CA TYR A 6 -14.77 -12.71 18.08
C TYR A 6 -13.61 -12.49 17.09
N PHE A 7 -12.76 -13.50 16.85
CA PHE A 7 -11.50 -13.31 16.11
C PHE A 7 -11.44 -13.84 14.67
N ASP A 8 -12.54 -14.30 14.06
CA ASP A 8 -12.46 -15.15 12.85
C ASP A 8 -13.18 -14.61 11.60
N LYS A 9 -13.24 -13.28 11.39
CA LYS A 9 -13.94 -12.67 10.23
C LYS A 9 -13.07 -12.08 9.12
N HIS A 10 -11.74 -12.15 9.19
CA HIS A 10 -10.89 -11.39 8.26
C HIS A 10 -9.75 -12.20 7.63
N ILE A 11 -9.94 -13.50 7.39
CA ILE A 11 -9.00 -14.31 6.60
C ILE A 11 -9.25 -14.04 5.11
N TYR A 12 -8.30 -13.38 4.42
CA TYR A 12 -8.36 -13.18 2.97
C TYR A 12 -7.44 -14.17 2.25
N LYS A 13 -7.98 -14.87 1.26
CA LYS A 13 -7.25 -15.85 0.45
C LYS A 13 -6.70 -15.14 -0.79
N ILE A 14 -5.39 -14.94 -0.85
CA ILE A 14 -4.66 -14.47 -2.03
C ILE A 14 -3.80 -15.66 -2.46
N ASP A 15 -4.17 -16.34 -3.56
CA ASP A 15 -3.36 -17.37 -4.22
C ASP A 15 -2.64 -18.37 -3.27
N GLU A 16 -3.41 -19.03 -2.41
CA GLU A 16 -2.95 -20.00 -1.39
C GLU A 16 -2.10 -19.43 -0.23
N VAL A 17 -1.85 -18.12 -0.21
CA VAL A 17 -1.27 -17.42 0.93
C VAL A 17 -2.39 -16.99 1.87
N ILE A 18 -2.37 -17.53 3.09
CA ILE A 18 -3.21 -17.06 4.19
C ILE A 18 -2.63 -15.72 4.66
N VAL A 19 -3.17 -14.61 4.17
CA VAL A 19 -2.82 -13.29 4.71
C VAL A 19 -3.70 -13.05 5.92
N LYS A 20 -3.14 -13.22 7.11
CA LYS A 20 -3.85 -12.88 8.34
C LYS A 20 -4.03 -11.36 8.41
N PRO A 21 -5.20 -10.89 8.85
CA PRO A 21 -5.45 -9.48 9.13
C PRO A 21 -4.57 -9.11 10.32
N PHE A 22 -3.47 -8.40 10.04
CA PHE A 22 -2.68 -7.68 11.01
C PHE A 22 -2.02 -8.51 12.15
N GLU A 23 -1.52 -9.70 11.85
CA GLU A 23 -0.31 -10.22 12.54
C GLU A 23 0.87 -10.00 11.59
N ALA A 24 1.36 -8.76 11.47
CA ALA A 24 2.48 -8.46 10.58
C ALA A 24 3.80 -9.00 11.16
N SER A 25 3.99 -10.32 11.06
CA SER A 25 5.30 -10.92 11.29
C SER A 25 6.27 -10.66 10.14
N LYS A 26 5.78 -10.15 9.00
CA LYS A 26 6.55 -9.85 7.80
C LYS A 26 6.02 -8.59 7.09
N PRO A 27 6.88 -7.66 6.64
CA PRO A 27 6.47 -6.50 5.85
C PRO A 27 5.75 -6.91 4.55
N LEU A 28 4.86 -6.06 4.04
CA LEU A 28 4.11 -6.27 2.82
C LEU A 28 4.20 -5.04 1.92
N ILE A 29 4.30 -5.25 0.60
CA ILE A 29 4.23 -4.19 -0.41
C ILE A 29 3.24 -4.54 -1.53
N PHE A 30 2.28 -3.66 -1.76
CA PHE A 30 1.44 -3.66 -2.96
C PHE A 30 2.21 -3.01 -4.10
N HIS A 31 2.79 -3.85 -4.95
CA HIS A 31 3.83 -3.50 -5.89
C HIS A 31 3.32 -3.47 -7.34
N ASN A 32 3.88 -2.56 -8.13
CA ASN A 32 3.80 -2.60 -9.59
C ASN A 32 5.22 -2.50 -10.18
N PRO A 33 5.74 -3.56 -10.85
CA PRO A 33 7.10 -3.60 -11.36
C PRO A 33 7.36 -2.58 -12.46
N ASN A 34 6.32 -2.07 -13.12
CA ASN A 34 6.43 -1.06 -14.18
C ASN A 34 6.41 0.38 -13.64
N CYS A 35 6.49 0.60 -12.33
CA CYS A 35 6.47 1.92 -11.71
C CYS A 35 7.77 2.22 -10.96
N GLY A 36 8.51 3.25 -11.39
CA GLY A 36 9.79 3.65 -10.76
C GLY A 36 9.68 3.92 -9.25
N THR A 37 8.66 4.65 -8.80
CA THR A 37 8.41 4.86 -7.35
C THR A 37 8.22 3.53 -6.60
N SER A 38 7.54 2.56 -7.22
CA SER A 38 7.29 1.23 -6.64
C SER A 38 8.55 0.38 -6.57
N ARG A 39 9.40 0.43 -7.60
CA ARG A 39 10.71 -0.26 -7.61
C ARG A 39 11.70 0.35 -6.63
N ASN A 40 11.81 1.68 -6.59
CA ASN A 40 12.64 2.40 -5.60
C ASN A 40 12.21 2.06 -4.17
N THR A 41 10.90 2.07 -3.87
CA THR A 41 10.39 1.70 -2.53
C THR A 41 10.80 0.28 -2.14
N LEU A 42 10.58 -0.71 -3.02
CA LEU A 42 10.99 -2.09 -2.77
C LEU A 42 12.51 -2.23 -2.57
N ALA A 43 13.30 -1.48 -3.34
CA ALA A 43 14.76 -1.48 -3.24
C ALA A 43 15.24 -0.87 -1.91
N ILE A 44 14.63 0.22 -1.44
CA ILE A 44 14.93 0.83 -0.13
C ILE A 44 14.64 -0.17 1.01
N MET A 45 13.49 -0.85 0.95
CA MET A 45 13.13 -1.89 1.95
C MET A 45 14.20 -2.98 2.00
N LYS A 46 14.58 -3.54 0.84
CA LYS A 46 15.61 -4.59 0.74
C LYS A 46 16.98 -4.11 1.21
N ALA A 47 17.38 -2.88 0.85
CA ALA A 47 18.64 -2.29 1.28
C ALA A 47 18.69 -2.11 2.81
N SER A 48 17.54 -1.88 3.44
CA SER A 48 17.36 -1.76 4.89
C SER A 48 17.22 -3.11 5.61
N GLY A 49 17.44 -4.22 4.90
CA GLY A 49 17.39 -5.58 5.46
C GLY A 49 16.00 -6.21 5.52
N GLU A 50 14.95 -5.51 5.08
CA GLU A 50 13.61 -6.07 5.06
C GLU A 50 13.46 -7.12 3.94
N GLN A 51 12.63 -8.12 4.21
CA GLN A 51 12.23 -9.13 3.23
C GLN A 51 10.70 -9.07 3.05
N PRO A 52 10.16 -8.07 2.33
CA PRO A 52 8.72 -7.92 2.22
C PRO A 52 8.08 -9.01 1.36
N ASP A 53 6.86 -9.41 1.72
CA ASP A 53 5.95 -10.07 0.81
C ASP A 53 5.50 -9.09 -0.28
N ILE A 54 5.50 -9.54 -1.53
CA ILE A 54 5.23 -8.71 -2.70
C ILE A 54 3.89 -9.13 -3.28
N VAL A 55 2.93 -8.20 -3.30
CA VAL A 55 1.62 -8.40 -3.92
C VAL A 55 1.54 -7.56 -5.19
N GLU A 56 1.46 -8.21 -6.35
CA GLU A 56 1.15 -7.54 -7.62
C GLU A 56 -0.34 -7.18 -7.66
N TYR A 57 -0.70 -6.04 -7.04
CA TYR A 57 -2.09 -5.67 -6.74
C TYR A 57 -3.01 -5.53 -7.96
N LEU A 58 -2.46 -5.39 -9.17
CA LEU A 58 -3.25 -5.39 -10.41
C LEU A 58 -3.74 -6.79 -10.79
N LYS A 59 -3.02 -7.83 -10.36
CA LYS A 59 -3.39 -9.25 -10.55
C LYS A 59 -4.19 -9.74 -9.36
N THR A 60 -3.74 -9.42 -8.15
CA THR A 60 -4.35 -9.87 -6.91
C THR A 60 -4.66 -8.67 -6.01
N PRO A 61 -5.74 -7.92 -6.30
CA PRO A 61 -6.09 -6.73 -5.55
C PRO A 61 -6.50 -7.06 -4.10
N PRO A 62 -6.38 -6.10 -3.17
CA PRO A 62 -6.94 -6.27 -1.83
C PRO A 62 -8.46 -6.40 -1.90
N THR A 63 -9.05 -7.05 -0.90
CA THR A 63 -10.51 -7.01 -0.72
C THR A 63 -10.96 -5.62 -0.28
N ARG A 64 -12.26 -5.33 -0.45
CA ARG A 64 -12.86 -4.05 -0.02
C ARG A 64 -12.57 -3.74 1.44
N ASP A 65 -12.84 -4.70 2.32
CA ASP A 65 -12.65 -4.55 3.76
C ASP A 65 -11.18 -4.33 4.11
N TYR A 66 -10.25 -5.04 3.45
CA TYR A 66 -8.83 -4.81 3.66
C TYR A 66 -8.36 -3.45 3.11
N LEU A 67 -8.93 -2.98 2.00
CA LEU A 67 -8.65 -1.64 1.48
C LEU A 67 -9.09 -0.54 2.46
N VAL A 68 -10.26 -0.69 3.10
CA VAL A 68 -10.74 0.21 4.15
C VAL A 68 -9.81 0.20 5.37
N GLU A 69 -9.32 -0.98 5.77
CA GLU A 69 -8.33 -1.10 6.85
C GLU A 69 -7.03 -0.37 6.50
N LEU A 70 -6.52 -0.55 5.28
CA LEU A 70 -5.31 0.12 4.80
C LEU A 70 -5.47 1.64 4.82
N LEU A 71 -6.59 2.16 4.34
CA LEU A 71 -6.90 3.60 4.38
C LEU A 71 -6.87 4.15 5.81
N THR A 72 -7.46 3.40 6.75
CA THR A 72 -7.45 3.76 8.18
C THR A 72 -6.02 3.77 8.73
N LYS A 73 -5.19 2.76 8.42
CA LYS A 73 -3.80 2.69 8.89
C LYS A 73 -2.89 3.76 8.29
N MET A 74 -3.11 4.10 7.03
CA MET A 74 -2.39 5.18 6.35
C MET A 74 -2.85 6.57 6.82
N ALA A 75 -3.99 6.66 7.50
CA ALA A 75 -4.65 7.90 7.89
C ALA A 75 -4.90 8.85 6.70
N ILE A 76 -5.31 8.30 5.56
CA ILE A 76 -5.65 9.06 4.35
C ILE A 76 -7.07 8.77 3.88
N PRO A 77 -7.78 9.74 3.26
CA PRO A 77 -9.08 9.47 2.64
C PRO A 77 -8.93 8.68 1.32
N PRO A 78 -9.96 7.94 0.86
CA PRO A 78 -9.94 7.22 -0.41
C PRO A 78 -9.54 8.09 -1.61
N ARG A 79 -9.92 9.37 -1.60
CA ARG A 79 -9.55 10.34 -2.63
C ARG A 79 -8.04 10.49 -2.81
N GLU A 80 -7.28 10.44 -1.73
CA GLU A 80 -5.81 10.55 -1.78
C GLU A 80 -5.17 9.28 -2.33
N LEU A 81 -5.79 8.12 -2.09
CA LEU A 81 -5.38 6.86 -2.66
C LEU A 81 -5.74 6.74 -4.16
N LEU A 82 -6.76 7.46 -4.62
CA LEU A 82 -7.22 7.42 -6.01
C LEU A 82 -6.13 7.89 -6.99
N ARG A 83 -5.83 7.06 -7.98
CA ARG A 83 -4.93 7.36 -9.09
C ARG A 83 -5.69 8.13 -10.17
N SER A 84 -5.96 9.41 -9.88
CA SER A 84 -6.80 10.29 -10.71
C SER A 84 -6.33 10.51 -12.15
N LYS A 85 -5.05 10.23 -12.45
CA LYS A 85 -4.48 10.40 -13.79
C LYS A 85 -4.80 9.26 -14.76
N GLU A 86 -5.41 8.16 -14.29
CA GLU A 86 -5.80 7.08 -15.19
C GLU A 86 -7.01 7.50 -16.03
N PRO A 87 -7.05 7.20 -17.35
CA PRO A 87 -8.16 7.58 -18.22
C PRO A 87 -9.54 7.15 -17.68
N ILE A 88 -9.60 5.94 -17.10
CA ILE A 88 -10.83 5.38 -16.51
C ILE A 88 -11.36 6.20 -15.32
N CYS A 89 -10.52 6.96 -14.62
CA CYS A 89 -10.96 7.86 -13.56
C CYS A 89 -11.90 8.93 -14.10
N LYS A 90 -11.52 9.53 -15.23
CA LYS A 90 -12.31 10.56 -15.91
C LYS A 90 -13.55 9.96 -16.58
N GLU A 91 -13.41 8.80 -17.22
CA GLU A 91 -14.53 8.09 -17.87
C GLU A 91 -15.65 7.75 -16.89
N LEU A 92 -15.28 7.36 -15.66
CA LEU A 92 -16.21 7.08 -14.57
C LEU A 92 -16.64 8.32 -13.78
N GLY A 93 -16.13 9.51 -14.11
CA GLY A 93 -16.47 10.76 -13.43
C GLY A 93 -16.00 10.83 -11.97
N LEU A 94 -14.98 10.07 -11.59
CA LEU A 94 -14.50 9.95 -10.21
C LEU A 94 -13.73 11.20 -9.75
N ASP A 95 -13.36 12.10 -10.65
CA ASP A 95 -12.73 13.38 -10.32
C ASP A 95 -13.71 14.38 -9.69
N ASN A 96 -15.02 14.10 -9.75
CA ASN A 96 -16.02 14.97 -9.15
C ASN A 96 -15.97 14.89 -7.61
N ALA A 97 -15.91 16.06 -6.97
CA ALA A 97 -15.90 16.21 -5.51
C ALA A 97 -17.16 15.68 -4.82
N SER A 98 -18.28 15.53 -5.55
CA SER A 98 -19.51 14.96 -5.01
C SER A 98 -19.50 13.44 -4.89
N VAL A 99 -18.51 12.75 -5.46
CA VAL A 99 -18.39 11.29 -5.36
C VAL A 99 -18.05 10.92 -3.92
N SER A 100 -18.79 10.01 -3.31
CA SER A 100 -18.55 9.59 -1.94
C SER A 100 -17.32 8.69 -1.80
N ASP A 101 -16.81 8.59 -0.58
CA ASP A 101 -15.70 7.70 -0.22
C ASP A 101 -16.01 6.23 -0.52
N ASP A 102 -17.23 5.75 -0.22
CA ASP A 102 -17.66 4.39 -0.55
C ASP A 102 -17.65 4.14 -2.07
N GLN A 103 -18.12 5.10 -2.87
CA GLN A 103 -18.09 4.98 -4.33
C GLN A 103 -16.66 4.93 -4.88
N LEU A 104 -15.73 5.68 -4.29
CA LEU A 104 -14.31 5.60 -4.67
C LEU A 104 -13.72 4.24 -4.33
N ILE A 105 -14.03 3.70 -3.15
CA ILE A 105 -13.56 2.39 -2.72
C ILE A 105 -14.11 1.32 -3.67
N ASP A 106 -15.40 1.34 -3.96
CA ASP A 106 -16.04 0.37 -4.85
C ASP A 106 -15.45 0.44 -6.26
N ALA A 107 -15.17 1.65 -6.77
CA ALA A 107 -14.49 1.84 -8.05
C ALA A 107 -13.06 1.30 -8.04
N MET A 108 -12.29 1.51 -6.96
CA MET A 108 -10.94 0.96 -6.80
C MET A 108 -10.92 -0.57 -6.76
N ILE A 109 -11.92 -1.20 -6.16
CA ILE A 109 -12.08 -2.65 -6.15
C ILE A 109 -12.46 -3.19 -7.53
N ALA A 110 -13.39 -2.52 -8.22
CA ALA A 110 -13.79 -2.90 -9.58
C ALA A 110 -12.67 -2.68 -10.61
N HIS A 111 -11.84 -1.66 -10.40
CA HIS A 111 -10.75 -1.28 -11.31
C HIS A 111 -9.46 -1.04 -10.52
N PRO A 112 -8.70 -2.10 -10.16
CA PRO A 112 -7.50 -1.99 -9.34
C PRO A 112 -6.49 -0.97 -9.84
N ILE A 113 -6.43 -0.70 -11.15
CA ILE A 113 -5.56 0.33 -11.73
C ILE A 113 -5.75 1.73 -11.10
N LEU A 114 -6.94 2.01 -10.56
CA LEU A 114 -7.28 3.23 -9.82
C LEU A 114 -6.62 3.35 -8.45
N ILE A 115 -6.02 2.28 -7.91
CA ILE A 115 -5.31 2.33 -6.63
C ILE A 115 -3.89 2.88 -6.88
N ASN A 116 -3.51 3.97 -6.21
CA ASN A 116 -2.13 4.47 -6.22
C ASN A 116 -1.18 3.46 -5.58
N ARG A 117 0.10 3.56 -5.98
CA ARG A 117 1.15 2.62 -5.58
C ARG A 117 2.48 3.31 -5.28
N PRO A 118 3.38 2.65 -4.53
CA PRO A 118 3.14 1.45 -3.73
C PRO A 118 2.48 1.77 -2.39
N ILE A 119 1.70 0.82 -1.86
CA ILE A 119 1.29 0.81 -0.45
C ILE A 119 2.21 -0.15 0.28
N VAL A 120 2.79 0.27 1.40
CA VAL A 120 3.64 -0.55 2.26
C VAL A 120 2.97 -0.72 3.61
N VAL A 121 3.06 -1.93 4.18
CA VAL A 121 2.57 -2.27 5.53
C VAL A 121 3.72 -2.93 6.30
N THR A 122 3.99 -2.44 7.50
CA THR A 122 4.96 -2.97 8.46
C THR A 122 4.34 -3.04 9.86
N ASP A 123 5.12 -3.50 10.84
CA ASP A 123 4.78 -3.42 12.27
C ASP A 123 4.62 -1.97 12.76
N LYS A 124 5.32 -1.01 12.14
CA LYS A 124 5.20 0.43 12.44
C LYS A 124 3.96 1.11 11.87
N GLY A 125 3.26 0.48 10.91
CA GLY A 125 2.06 1.03 10.30
C GLY A 125 1.97 0.80 8.80
N ALA A 126 1.24 1.66 8.10
CA ALA A 126 1.11 1.60 6.64
C ALA A 126 1.25 3.00 6.02
N ALA A 127 1.74 3.06 4.79
CA ALA A 127 1.80 4.31 4.03
C ALA A 127 1.68 4.09 2.51
N LEU A 128 1.09 5.08 1.84
CA LEU A 128 1.28 5.30 0.41
C LEU A 128 2.65 5.96 0.19
N CYS A 129 3.64 5.20 -0.28
CA CYS A 129 5.02 5.68 -0.40
C CYS A 129 5.22 6.48 -1.69
N ARG A 130 4.63 7.69 -1.72
CA ARG A 130 4.79 8.67 -2.79
C ARG A 130 5.17 10.02 -2.16
N PRO A 131 6.45 10.44 -2.19
CA PRO A 131 7.58 9.80 -2.87
C PRO A 131 8.09 8.53 -2.15
N SER A 132 9.00 7.79 -2.79
CA SER A 132 9.45 6.45 -2.34
C SER A 132 10.08 6.44 -0.95
N GLU A 133 10.81 7.50 -0.60
CA GLU A 133 11.51 7.72 0.67
C GLU A 133 10.60 7.80 1.88
N ARG A 134 9.28 8.01 1.69
CA ARG A 134 8.29 7.87 2.77
C ARG A 134 8.34 6.50 3.43
N VAL A 135 8.85 5.49 2.75
CA VAL A 135 9.00 4.15 3.33
C VAL A 135 9.95 4.12 4.52
N PHE A 136 10.92 5.04 4.62
CA PHE A 136 11.88 5.03 5.72
C PHE A 136 11.21 5.09 7.11
N ASP A 137 10.12 5.85 7.24
CA ASP A 137 9.37 5.99 8.48
C ASP A 137 8.72 4.67 8.94
N LEU A 138 8.58 3.70 8.03
CA LEU A 138 8.00 2.39 8.29
C LEU A 138 9.05 1.31 8.62
N LEU A 139 10.35 1.59 8.51
CA LEU A 139 11.42 0.59 8.64
C LEU A 139 12.00 0.58 10.04
N ASN A 140 12.35 -0.61 10.56
CA ASN A 140 13.03 -0.74 11.85
C ASN A 140 14.50 -0.31 11.80
N THR A 141 15.18 -0.63 10.69
CA THR A 141 16.60 -0.35 10.46
C THR A 141 16.82 0.31 9.09
N PRO A 142 16.28 1.52 8.86
CA PRO A 142 16.43 2.21 7.59
C PRO A 142 17.90 2.51 7.29
N VAL A 143 18.30 2.34 6.04
CA VAL A 143 19.61 2.83 5.55
C VAL A 143 19.70 4.36 5.69
N SER A 144 20.90 4.88 5.96
CA SER A 144 21.13 6.33 6.10
C SER A 144 21.00 7.10 4.79
N SER A 145 21.23 6.43 3.65
CA SER A 145 21.06 7.00 2.33
C SER A 145 20.75 5.92 1.28
N PHE A 146 20.17 6.34 0.16
CA PHE A 146 19.86 5.47 -0.98
C PHE A 146 19.94 6.26 -2.28
N THR A 147 20.46 5.65 -3.35
CA THR A 147 20.47 6.24 -4.70
C THR A 147 19.34 5.64 -5.53
N LYS A 148 18.38 6.46 -5.94
CA LYS A 148 17.23 6.08 -6.78
C LYS A 148 17.68 5.68 -8.19
N GLU A 149 16.80 5.02 -8.93
CA GLU A 149 17.03 4.62 -10.34
C GLU A 149 17.41 5.77 -11.29
N ASP A 150 17.00 7.01 -10.99
CA ASP A 150 17.32 8.21 -11.76
C ASP A 150 18.62 8.91 -11.30
N GLY A 151 19.31 8.36 -10.31
CA GLY A 151 20.55 8.91 -9.75
C GLY A 151 20.32 9.90 -8.60
N GLU A 152 19.07 10.23 -8.25
CA GLU A 152 18.78 11.08 -7.09
C GLU A 152 19.22 10.37 -5.79
N VAL A 153 20.02 11.06 -4.97
CA VAL A 153 20.45 10.56 -3.66
C VAL A 153 19.52 11.11 -2.60
N ILE A 154 18.88 10.21 -1.86
CA ILE A 154 18.03 10.52 -0.71
C ILE A 154 18.74 10.13 0.59
N HIS A 155 18.49 10.89 1.64
CA HIS A 155 19.07 10.71 2.97
C HIS A 155 17.95 10.53 4.00
N TYR A 156 18.15 9.62 4.96
CA TYR A 156 17.25 9.43 6.09
C TYR A 156 17.89 9.95 7.38
N GLY A 157 17.11 10.70 8.17
CA GLY A 157 17.56 11.21 9.48
C GLY A 157 18.66 12.29 9.41
N GLN A 158 18.83 12.95 8.27
CA GLN A 158 19.65 14.16 8.15
C GLN A 158 18.73 15.38 8.04
N PRO A 159 19.04 16.49 8.74
CA PRO A 159 18.25 17.73 8.67
C PRO A 159 18.36 18.43 7.30
#